data_AF-A0A7J6KGH6-F1
#
_entry.id   AF-A0A7J6KGH6-F1
#
_cell.length_a   1.000
_cell.length_b   1.000
_cell.length_c   1.000
_cell.angle_alpha   90.00
_cell.angle_beta   90.00
_cell.angle_gamma   90.00
#
_symmetry.space_group_name_H-M   'P 1'
#
loop_
_entity.id
_entity.type
_entity.pdbx_description
1 polymer ?
#
loop_
_entity_poly.entity_id
_entity_poly.type
_entity_poly.pdbx_seq_one_letter_code
_entity_poly.pdbx_strand_id
1 'polypeptide(L)'
;LGDPDTEFPLLCRDGLPIGISERIPVCPLYPPYHPRSQAPFEVPDFHRNYKSMKDPVARGCVEKVLEEEERRGFIRRLTEAEAKDPARTYTPRAALPKGDSPLDGYRIIDDFLRSNTNLSASVPNTNTLPGVADLRRMAGALIDQFPSAVLAPFKIDLKSAYRQLG
;
A
#
# COMPACT_ATOMS: atom_id res chain seq x y z
N LEU A 1 -24.77 -0.40 -23.88
CA LEU A 1 -24.22 -1.06 -22.68
C LEU A 1 -23.22 -2.09 -23.21
N GLY A 2 -21.95 -1.96 -22.83
CA GLY A 2 -20.88 -2.78 -23.41
C GLY A 2 -20.88 -4.21 -22.91
N ASP A 3 -20.11 -5.05 -23.58
CA ASP A 3 -20.00 -6.49 -23.31
C ASP A 3 -19.11 -6.73 -22.07
N PRO A 4 -19.68 -7.21 -20.95
CA PRO A 4 -18.93 -7.46 -19.72
C PRO A 4 -17.75 -8.41 -19.91
N ASP A 5 -17.85 -9.38 -20.83
CA ASP A 5 -16.79 -10.38 -21.06
C ASP A 5 -15.58 -9.75 -21.77
N THR A 6 -15.82 -8.69 -22.54
CA THR A 6 -14.77 -7.92 -23.21
C THR A 6 -14.19 -6.82 -22.31
N GLU A 7 -15.01 -6.25 -21.42
CA GLU A 7 -14.62 -5.14 -20.54
C GLU A 7 -13.93 -5.61 -19.25
N PHE A 8 -14.30 -6.77 -18.70
CA PHE A 8 -13.77 -7.28 -17.44
C PHE A 8 -12.25 -7.54 -17.47
N PRO A 9 -11.64 -8.09 -18.54
CA PRO A 9 -10.18 -8.24 -18.63
C PRO A 9 -9.44 -6.89 -18.65
N LEU A 10 -10.02 -5.86 -19.28
CA LEU A 10 -9.46 -4.51 -19.30
C LEU A 10 -9.55 -3.86 -17.91
N LEU A 11 -10.68 -4.04 -17.22
CA LEU A 11 -10.88 -3.61 -15.83
C LEU A 11 -9.88 -4.30 -14.86
N CYS A 12 -9.62 -5.59 -15.03
CA CYS A 12 -8.67 -6.33 -14.22
C CYS A 12 -7.22 -5.84 -14.41
N ARG A 13 -6.84 -5.46 -15.64
CA ARG A 13 -5.50 -4.95 -15.95
C ARG A 13 -5.25 -3.58 -15.32
N ASP A 14 -6.23 -2.71 -15.45
CA ASP A 14 -6.13 -1.29 -15.09
C ASP A 14 -6.42 -1.08 -13.59
N GLY A 15 -7.05 -2.08 -12.94
CA GLY A 15 -7.46 -2.10 -11.55
C GLY A 15 -8.96 -1.82 -11.46
N LEU A 16 -9.69 -2.62 -10.69
CA LEU A 16 -11.12 -2.39 -10.48
C LEU A 16 -11.27 -1.07 -9.69
N PRO A 17 -11.86 0.00 -10.25
CA PRO A 17 -12.24 1.13 -9.43
C PRO A 17 -13.30 0.59 -8.49
N ILE A 18 -12.97 0.40 -7.20
CA ILE A 18 -13.86 -0.26 -6.23
C ILE A 18 -15.15 0.54 -6.03
N GLY A 19 -15.29 1.71 -6.67
CA GLY A 19 -16.52 2.49 -6.62
C GLY A 19 -16.83 2.84 -5.18
N ILE A 20 -15.78 3.03 -4.34
CA ILE A 20 -15.91 3.61 -3.01
C ILE A 20 -16.22 5.09 -3.23
N SER A 21 -17.42 5.31 -3.76
CA SER A 21 -18.13 6.58 -3.87
C SER A 21 -18.61 7.03 -2.50
N GLU A 22 -18.53 6.15 -1.50
CA GLU A 22 -18.64 6.51 -0.10
C GLU A 22 -17.32 7.05 0.43
N ARG A 23 -17.40 8.21 1.07
CA ARG A 23 -16.28 8.79 1.79
C ARG A 23 -15.82 7.78 2.84
N ILE A 24 -14.62 7.21 2.68
CA ILE A 24 -14.04 6.34 3.70
C ILE A 24 -13.98 7.18 4.98
N PRO A 25 -14.71 6.81 6.04
CA PRO A 25 -14.71 7.59 7.25
C PRO A 25 -13.27 7.63 7.76
N VAL A 26 -12.78 8.85 8.02
CA VAL A 26 -11.52 9.04 8.71
C VAL A 26 -11.69 8.37 10.06
N CYS A 27 -11.17 7.16 10.18
CA CYS A 27 -11.15 6.46 11.45
C CYS A 27 -9.98 7.09 12.22
N PRO A 28 -10.24 7.88 13.28
CA PRO A 28 -9.15 8.34 14.13
C PRO A 28 -8.35 7.12 14.58
N LEU A 29 -7.02 7.25 14.62
CA LEU A 29 -6.15 6.19 15.11
C LEU A 29 -6.73 5.70 16.45
N TYR A 30 -7.09 4.41 16.50
CA TYR A 30 -7.65 3.78 17.68
C TYR A 30 -6.58 2.87 18.30
N PRO A 31 -6.27 3.02 19.60
CA PRO A 31 -6.83 3.98 20.56
C PRO A 31 -6.41 5.44 20.29
N PRO A 32 -7.14 6.45 20.85
CA PRO A 32 -6.87 7.87 20.65
C PRO A 32 -5.38 8.20 20.83
N TYR A 33 -4.77 8.65 19.74
CA TYR A 33 -3.36 8.96 19.66
C TYR A 33 -3.01 10.20 20.49
N HIS A 34 -2.06 10.04 21.41
CA HIS A 34 -1.31 11.14 21.98
C HIS A 34 0.14 11.03 21.48
N PRO A 35 0.60 11.94 20.60
CA PRO A 35 2.00 11.98 20.19
C PRO A 35 2.90 11.91 21.40
N ARG A 36 3.86 10.98 21.41
CA ARG A 36 5.01 11.16 22.30
C ARG A 36 5.70 12.44 21.87
N SER A 37 6.22 13.20 22.82
CA SER A 37 7.05 14.40 22.56
C SER A 37 8.43 14.02 21.99
N GLN A 38 8.46 13.15 20.97
CA GLN A 38 9.65 12.89 20.19
C GLN A 38 9.69 13.92 19.08
N ALA A 39 10.83 14.59 18.95
CA ALA A 39 11.04 15.52 17.85
C ALA A 39 10.78 14.80 16.51
N PRO A 40 10.06 15.45 15.56
CA PRO A 40 9.99 14.98 14.19
C PRO A 40 11.39 14.66 13.65
N PHE A 41 11.47 13.77 12.66
CA PHE A 41 12.73 13.58 11.95
C PHE A 41 13.05 14.90 11.23
N GLU A 42 13.98 15.69 11.77
CA GLU A 42 14.46 16.90 11.12
C GLU A 42 14.84 16.55 9.69
N VAL A 43 14.33 17.32 8.73
CA VAL A 43 14.71 17.14 7.34
C VAL A 43 16.22 17.33 7.25
N PRO A 44 17.01 16.26 7.04
CA PRO A 44 18.46 16.38 7.08
C PRO A 44 18.92 17.19 5.88
N ASP A 45 19.98 17.98 6.04
CA ASP A 45 20.62 18.70 4.92
C ASP A 45 21.02 17.76 3.78
N PHE A 46 21.23 16.48 4.08
CA PHE A 46 21.43 15.40 3.12
C PHE A 46 20.43 14.25 3.31
N HIS A 47 19.56 14.07 2.32
CA HIS A 47 18.71 12.89 2.21
C HIS A 47 19.56 11.63 2.01
N ARG A 48 19.65 10.77 3.03
CA ARG A 48 20.32 9.47 2.92
C ARG A 48 19.29 8.37 2.74
N ASN A 49 19.13 7.93 1.50
CA ASN A 49 18.51 6.65 1.19
C ASN A 49 19.43 5.48 1.55
N TYR A 50 18.86 4.29 1.66
CA TYR A 50 19.61 3.07 1.87
C TYR A 50 20.60 2.80 0.72
N LYS A 51 21.67 2.03 0.99
CA LYS A 51 22.72 1.74 0.00
C LYS A 51 22.18 1.12 -1.30
N SER A 52 21.07 0.38 -1.24
CA SER A 52 20.44 -0.19 -2.44
C SER A 52 19.97 0.86 -3.44
N MET A 53 19.69 2.09 -3.00
CA MET A 53 19.36 3.21 -3.89
C MET A 53 20.57 3.80 -4.62
N LYS A 54 21.79 3.32 -4.33
CA LYS A 54 23.01 3.72 -5.04
C LYS A 54 23.32 2.83 -6.26
N ASP A 55 22.68 1.67 -6.36
CA ASP A 55 22.78 0.81 -7.54
C ASP A 55 22.13 1.53 -8.74
N PRO A 56 22.87 1.79 -9.84
CA PRO A 56 22.33 2.46 -11.02
C PRO A 56 21.12 1.75 -11.63
N VAL A 57 21.10 0.41 -11.61
CA VAL A 57 20.00 -0.39 -12.17
C VAL A 57 18.76 -0.21 -11.30
N ALA A 58 18.92 -0.37 -9.99
CA ALA A 58 17.85 -0.14 -9.04
C ALA A 58 17.30 1.29 -9.15
N ARG A 59 18.18 2.28 -9.25
CA ARG A 59 17.79 3.69 -9.39
C ARG A 59 16.96 3.95 -10.64
N GLY A 60 17.39 3.44 -11.80
CA GLY A 60 16.63 3.61 -13.05
C GLY A 60 15.26 2.93 -13.01
N CYS A 61 15.15 1.77 -12.36
CA CYS A 61 13.85 1.12 -12.12
C CYS A 61 12.97 1.94 -11.17
N VAL A 62 13.54 2.48 -10.10
CA VAL A 62 12.82 3.30 -9.12
C VAL A 62 12.30 4.58 -9.76
N GLU A 63 13.12 5.28 -10.55
CA GLU A 63 12.71 6.51 -11.24
C GLU A 63 11.47 6.26 -12.13
N LYS A 64 11.46 5.19 -12.92
CA LYS A 64 10.29 4.80 -13.73
C LYS A 64 9.02 4.55 -12.91
N VAL A 65 9.16 3.89 -11.75
CA VAL A 65 8.01 3.64 -10.87
C VAL A 65 7.49 4.96 -10.28
N LEU A 66 8.38 5.86 -9.86
CA LEU A 66 7.99 7.16 -9.32
C LEU A 66 7.31 8.03 -10.37
N GLU A 67 7.81 8.03 -11.61
CA GLU A 67 7.17 8.74 -12.73
C GLU A 67 5.74 8.23 -12.99
N GLU A 68 5.53 6.91 -12.95
CA GLU A 68 4.19 6.32 -13.12
C GLU A 68 3.26 6.64 -11.94
N GLU A 69 3.76 6.60 -10.70
CA GLU A 69 2.98 6.97 -9.51
C GLU A 69 2.61 8.47 -9.51
N GLU A 70 3.52 9.34 -9.98
CA GLU A 70 3.27 10.77 -10.18
C GLU A 70 2.23 10.99 -11.29
N ARG A 71 2.37 10.30 -12.43
CA ARG A 71 1.42 10.36 -13.54
C ARG A 71 0.00 9.93 -13.14
N ARG A 72 -0.11 8.95 -12.23
CA ARG A 72 -1.38 8.47 -11.67
C ARG A 72 -1.93 9.37 -10.56
N GLY A 73 -1.17 10.36 -10.10
CA GLY A 73 -1.58 11.28 -9.03
C GLY A 73 -1.46 10.69 -7.62
N PHE A 74 -0.80 9.54 -7.43
CA PHE A 74 -0.61 8.94 -6.10
C PHE A 74 0.48 9.65 -5.29
N ILE A 75 1.41 10.31 -5.97
CA ILE A 75 2.45 11.15 -5.38
C ILE A 75 2.57 12.44 -6.18
N ARG A 76 3.25 13.43 -5.60
CA ARG A 76 3.62 14.67 -6.30
C ARG A 76 5.02 15.12 -5.92
N ARG A 77 5.66 15.86 -6.81
CA ARG A 77 6.88 16.60 -6.48
C ARG A 77 6.56 17.76 -5.53
N LEU A 78 7.48 18.00 -4.61
CA LEU A 78 7.47 19.16 -3.72
C LEU A 78 8.39 20.23 -4.30
N THR A 79 8.04 21.49 -4.12
CA THR A 79 8.98 22.59 -4.29
C THR A 79 10.05 22.56 -3.19
N GLU A 80 11.17 23.25 -3.40
CA GLU A 80 12.23 23.32 -2.40
C GLU A 80 11.73 23.93 -1.08
N ALA A 81 10.86 24.95 -1.16
CA ALA A 81 10.24 25.56 0.01
C ALA A 81 9.33 24.57 0.77
N GLU A 82 8.50 23.82 0.05
CA GLU A 82 7.66 22.78 0.66
C GLU A 82 8.47 21.64 1.26
N ALA A 83 9.59 21.25 0.64
CA ALA A 83 10.44 20.17 1.13
C ALA A 83 11.17 20.51 2.45
N LYS A 84 11.45 21.80 2.68
CA LYS A 84 12.11 22.32 3.88
C LYS A 84 11.14 22.71 5.01
N ASP A 85 9.84 22.46 4.84
CA ASP A 85 8.83 22.73 5.86
C ASP A 85 9.14 21.92 7.14
N PRO A 86 9.36 22.58 8.31
CA PRO A 86 9.62 21.89 9.59
C PRO A 86 8.48 20.97 10.05
N ALA A 87 7.26 21.15 9.55
CA ALA A 87 6.14 20.27 9.84
C ALA A 87 6.20 18.93 9.08
N ARG A 88 7.13 18.79 8.14
CA ARG A 88 7.32 17.55 7.36
C ARG A 88 8.40 16.68 7.94
N THR A 89 8.32 15.41 7.58
CA THR A 89 9.31 14.40 7.93
C THR A 89 9.88 13.77 6.67
N TYR A 90 11.16 13.41 6.74
CA TYR A 90 11.81 12.61 5.72
C TYR A 90 11.73 11.13 6.09
N THR A 91 11.36 10.29 5.12
CA THR A 91 11.36 8.83 5.26
C THR A 91 12.42 8.25 4.32
N PRO A 92 13.43 7.52 4.81
CA PRO A 92 14.44 6.92 3.95
C PRO A 92 13.83 5.78 3.13
N ARG A 93 14.35 5.62 1.90
CA ARG A 93 13.87 4.63 0.95
C ARG A 93 14.92 3.57 0.63
N ALA A 94 14.46 2.36 0.38
CA ALA A 94 15.23 1.24 -0.14
C ALA A 94 14.63 0.71 -1.45
N ALA A 95 15.49 0.22 -2.33
CA ALA A 95 15.11 -0.63 -3.45
C ALA A 95 15.41 -2.10 -3.10
N LEU A 96 14.46 -3.00 -3.37
CA LEU A 96 14.63 -4.44 -3.21
C LEU A 96 14.20 -5.18 -4.48
N PRO A 97 14.94 -6.20 -4.96
CA PRO A 97 14.52 -6.98 -6.12
C PRO A 97 13.19 -7.71 -5.89
N LYS A 98 12.41 -7.89 -6.95
CA LYS A 98 11.14 -8.63 -6.93
C LYS A 98 11.41 -10.12 -7.07
N GLY A 99 11.74 -10.80 -5.98
CA GLY A 99 12.08 -12.22 -6.00
C GLY A 99 13.59 -12.42 -6.00
N ASP A 100 14.04 -13.56 -6.53
CA ASP A 100 15.44 -13.98 -6.41
C ASP A 100 16.36 -13.33 -7.44
N SER A 101 15.81 -12.63 -8.44
CA SER A 101 16.57 -11.99 -9.51
C SER A 101 16.27 -10.49 -9.63
N PRO A 102 17.30 -9.64 -9.83
CA PRO A 102 17.13 -8.24 -10.23
C PRO A 102 16.41 -8.02 -11.56
N LEU A 103 16.35 -9.05 -12.42
CA LEU A 103 15.67 -9.00 -13.72
C LEU A 103 14.15 -8.89 -13.60
N ASP A 104 13.59 -9.34 -12.47
CA ASP A 104 12.16 -9.25 -12.16
C ASP A 104 11.73 -7.83 -11.73
N GLY A 105 12.69 -6.90 -11.71
CA GLY A 105 12.52 -5.50 -11.33
C GLY A 105 12.67 -5.28 -9.84
N TYR A 106 12.45 -4.04 -9.40
CA TYR A 106 12.62 -3.61 -8.02
C TYR A 106 11.29 -3.15 -7.39
N ARG A 107 11.17 -3.36 -6.08
CA ARG A 107 10.17 -2.77 -5.19
C ARG A 107 10.80 -1.57 -4.49
N ILE A 108 10.01 -0.53 -4.34
CA ILE A 108 10.33 0.62 -3.51
C ILE A 108 9.74 0.38 -2.13
N ILE A 109 10.56 0.45 -1.09
CA ILE A 109 10.11 0.39 0.30
C ILE A 109 10.51 1.69 0.99
N ASP A 110 9.50 2.40 1.50
CA ASP A 110 9.68 3.54 2.39
C ASP A 110 9.73 3.01 3.84
N ASP A 111 10.78 3.36 4.58
CA ASP A 111 10.99 2.86 5.93
C ASP A 111 10.32 3.74 6.98
N PHE A 112 9.06 3.42 7.24
CA PHE A 112 8.25 4.10 8.25
C PHE A 112 8.53 3.65 9.69
N LEU A 113 9.58 2.88 10.01
CA LEU A 113 9.78 2.36 11.37
C LEU A 113 9.77 3.46 12.44
N ARG A 114 10.49 4.56 12.20
CA ARG A 114 10.56 5.69 13.12
C ARG A 114 9.26 6.51 13.15
N SER A 115 8.62 6.72 12.00
CA SER A 115 7.30 7.34 11.93
C SER A 115 6.25 6.53 12.68
N ASN A 116 6.26 5.20 12.55
CA ASN A 116 5.38 4.27 13.27
C ASN A 116 5.65 4.27 14.77
N THR A 117 6.92 4.38 15.18
CA THR A 117 7.31 4.51 16.59
C THR A 117 6.75 5.79 17.20
N ASN A 118 6.81 6.91 16.46
CA ASN A 118 6.24 8.19 16.88
C ASN A 118 4.71 8.15 16.94
N LEU A 119 4.08 7.51 15.96
CA LEU A 119 2.63 7.40 15.86
C LEU A 119 2.04 6.43 16.89
N SER A 120 2.87 5.63 17.57
CA SER A 120 2.44 4.46 18.34
C SER A 120 1.35 3.69 17.62
N ALA A 121 1.44 3.65 16.28
CA ALA A 121 0.48 2.98 15.43
C ALA A 121 0.59 1.51 15.82
N SER A 122 -0.33 1.05 16.68
CA SER A 122 -0.51 -0.36 16.85
C SER A 122 -0.83 -0.86 15.46
N VAL A 123 0.05 -1.67 14.88
CA VAL A 123 -0.33 -2.54 13.77
C VAL A 123 -1.68 -3.11 14.21
N PRO A 124 -2.79 -2.86 13.47
CA PRO A 124 -4.10 -3.33 13.88
C PRO A 124 -3.94 -4.79 14.26
N ASN A 125 -4.35 -5.13 15.48
CA ASN A 125 -4.03 -6.40 16.11
C ASN A 125 -4.29 -7.51 15.09
N THR A 126 -3.25 -8.11 14.51
CA THR A 126 -3.41 -9.02 13.37
C THR A 126 -4.25 -10.24 13.74
N ASN A 127 -4.45 -10.48 15.05
CA ASN A 127 -5.37 -11.44 15.62
C ASN A 127 -6.86 -11.13 15.37
N THR A 128 -7.23 -9.91 14.96
CA THR A 128 -8.61 -9.58 14.52
C THR A 128 -8.79 -9.70 13.01
N LEU A 129 -7.72 -9.97 12.25
CA LEU A 129 -7.85 -10.26 10.83
C LEU A 129 -8.35 -11.70 10.64
N PRO A 130 -9.33 -11.93 9.76
CA PRO A 130 -9.81 -13.28 9.47
C PRO A 130 -8.65 -14.18 9.04
N GLY A 131 -8.46 -15.27 9.78
CA GLY A 131 -7.46 -16.28 9.48
C GLY A 131 -8.05 -17.43 8.65
N VAL A 132 -7.21 -18.44 8.42
CA VAL A 132 -7.64 -19.68 7.73
C VAL A 132 -8.79 -20.38 8.47
N ALA A 133 -8.85 -20.28 9.81
CA ALA A 133 -9.92 -20.84 10.62
C ALA A 133 -11.28 -20.14 10.40
N ASP A 134 -11.28 -18.84 10.17
CA ASP A 134 -12.49 -18.06 9.86
C ASP A 134 -12.98 -18.39 8.44
N LEU A 135 -12.06 -18.51 7.48
CA LEU A 135 -12.40 -18.96 6.12
C LEU A 135 -13.04 -20.35 6.10
N ARG A 136 -12.52 -21.30 6.89
CA ARG A 136 -13.10 -22.65 7.02
C ARG A 136 -14.50 -22.62 7.62
N ARG A 137 -14.72 -21.81 8.66
CA ARG A 137 -16.04 -21.64 9.28
C ARG A 137 -17.05 -21.04 8.31
N MET A 138 -16.65 -20.01 7.56
CA MET A 138 -17.48 -19.40 6.52
C MET A 138 -17.83 -20.41 5.41
N ALA A 139 -16.85 -21.17 4.92
CA ALA A 139 -17.07 -22.20 3.91
C ALA A 139 -18.02 -23.30 4.41
N GLY A 140 -17.84 -23.75 5.65
CA GLY A 140 -18.74 -24.73 6.29
C GLY A 140 -20.17 -24.21 6.38
N ALA A 141 -20.37 -22.98 6.89
CA ALA A 141 -21.69 -22.36 6.97
C ALA A 141 -22.38 -22.23 5.60
N LEU A 142 -21.62 -21.92 4.54
CA LEU A 142 -22.15 -21.85 3.18
C LEU A 142 -22.56 -23.23 2.65
N ILE A 143 -21.79 -24.28 2.93
CA ILE A 143 -22.12 -25.66 2.55
C ILE A 143 -23.37 -26.14 3.29
N ASP A 144 -23.46 -25.88 4.60
CA ASP A 144 -24.60 -26.26 5.42
C ASP A 144 -25.88 -25.56 4.98
N GLN A 145 -25.77 -24.29 4.55
CA GLN A 145 -26.90 -23.51 4.03
C GLN A 145 -27.34 -23.95 2.63
N PHE A 146 -26.41 -24.45 1.81
CA PHE A 146 -26.66 -24.85 0.43
C PHE A 146 -26.12 -26.27 0.14
N PRO A 147 -26.69 -27.32 0.75
CA PRO A 147 -26.11 -28.68 0.75
C PRO A 147 -26.08 -29.35 -0.64
N SER A 148 -26.80 -28.81 -1.62
CA SER A 148 -26.83 -29.30 -3.00
C SER A 148 -26.17 -28.35 -4.00
N ALA A 149 -25.62 -27.22 -3.54
CA ALA A 149 -24.93 -26.28 -4.42
C ALA A 149 -23.54 -26.79 -4.76
N VAL A 150 -23.19 -26.74 -6.04
CA VAL A 150 -21.81 -26.89 -6.49
C VAL A 150 -21.12 -25.55 -6.25
N LEU A 151 -20.35 -25.47 -5.16
CA LEU A 151 -19.56 -24.29 -4.84
C LEU A 151 -18.29 -24.29 -5.70
N ALA A 152 -18.18 -23.33 -6.62
CA ALA A 152 -16.97 -23.07 -7.39
C ALA A 152 -16.23 -21.87 -6.78
N PRO A 153 -15.13 -22.09 -6.03
CA PRO A 153 -14.39 -20.98 -5.45
C PRO A 153 -13.69 -20.18 -6.57
N PHE A 154 -13.87 -18.87 -6.56
CA PHE A 154 -13.07 -17.94 -7.36
C PHE A 154 -12.30 -17.00 -6.44
N LYS A 155 -11.07 -16.68 -6.81
CA LYS A 155 -10.19 -15.77 -6.06
C LYS A 155 -10.04 -14.47 -6.85
N ILE A 156 -10.33 -13.35 -6.21
CA ILE A 156 -10.00 -12.02 -6.72
C ILE A 156 -8.91 -11.42 -5.83
N ASP A 157 -7.90 -10.82 -6.45
CA ASP A 157 -6.85 -10.06 -5.77
C ASP A 157 -6.92 -8.59 -6.20
N LEU A 158 -7.03 -7.69 -5.23
CA LEU A 158 -7.14 -6.26 -5.48
C LEU A 158 -5.76 -5.65 -5.66
N LYS A 159 -5.39 -5.40 -6.92
CA LYS A 159 -4.12 -4.76 -7.27
C LYS A 159 -4.05 -3.35 -6.67
N SER A 160 -2.96 -3.09 -5.94
CA SER A 160 -2.71 -1.80 -5.29
C SER A 160 -3.85 -1.32 -4.38
N ALA A 161 -4.49 -2.22 -3.63
CA ALA A 161 -5.65 -1.93 -2.79
C ALA A 161 -5.51 -0.66 -1.92
N TYR A 162 -4.34 -0.45 -1.30
CA TYR A 162 -4.09 0.75 -0.48
C TYR A 162 -4.13 2.07 -1.25
N ARG A 163 -3.79 2.07 -2.55
CA ARG A 163 -3.85 3.25 -3.41
C ARG A 163 -5.29 3.64 -3.78
N GLN A 164 -6.25 2.74 -3.58
CA GLN A 164 -7.67 2.98 -3.85
C GLN A 164 -8.39 3.67 -2.68
N LEU A 165 -7.68 3.93 -1.57
CA LEU A 165 -8.24 4.56 -0.37
C LEU A 165 -8.07 6.10 -0.35
N GLY A 166 -7.58 6.69 -1.45
CA GLY A 166 -7.25 8.12 -1.58
C GLY A 166 -8.39 8.98 -2.09
#